data_AF-A0A1C6C6S6-F1
#
_entry.id   AF-A0A1C6C6S6-F1
#
_cell.length_a   1.000
_cell.length_b   1.000
_cell.length_c   1.000
_cell.angle_alpha   90.00
_cell.angle_beta   90.00
_cell.angle_gamma   90.00
#
_symmetry.space_group_name_H-M   'P 1'
#
loop_
_entity.id
_entity.type
_entity.pdbx_description
1 polymer ?
#
loop_
_entity_poly.entity_id
_entity_poly.type
_entity_poly.pdbx_seq_one_letter_code
_entity_poly.pdbx_strand_id
1 'polypeptide(L)'
;MEEAVDKLWPNRIYDERVKNLYRKAVLYCRKKFEQHDCSGIFQSKRGSCRILTWKIECDLFQLKQHLNTMFNGEYMIDYEWAREREARLQKLKDEQLYRSEAGVQNDG
;
A
#
# COMPACT_ATOMS: atom_id res chain seq x y z
N MET A 1 5.32 -15.08 -3.98
CA MET A 1 4.27 -15.64 -3.10
C MET A 1 4.76 -15.73 -1.68
N GLU A 2 5.91 -16.39 -1.43
CA GLU A 2 6.50 -16.56 -0.11
C GLU A 2 6.62 -15.27 0.69
N GLU A 3 7.23 -14.22 0.14
CA GLU A 3 7.31 -12.90 0.78
C GLU A 3 5.94 -12.33 1.19
N ALA A 4 4.90 -12.54 0.37
CA ALA A 4 3.55 -12.08 0.70
C ALA A 4 2.94 -12.91 1.82
N VAL A 5 3.23 -14.22 1.88
CA VAL A 5 2.79 -15.08 2.97
C VAL A 5 3.46 -14.70 4.28
N ASP A 6 4.78 -14.49 4.26
CA ASP A 6 5.57 -14.05 5.42
C ASP A 6 5.02 -12.74 6.00
N LYS A 7 4.72 -11.75 5.15
CA LYS A 7 4.14 -10.47 5.57
C LYS A 7 2.69 -10.56 6.06
N LEU A 8 1.86 -11.39 5.43
CA LEU A 8 0.42 -11.46 5.76
C LEU A 8 0.14 -12.39 6.95
N TRP A 9 0.93 -13.44 7.11
CA TRP A 9 0.75 -14.48 8.12
C TRP A 9 2.10 -14.94 8.69
N PRO A 10 2.85 -14.05 9.40
CA PRO A 10 4.21 -14.34 9.86
C PRO A 10 4.28 -15.54 10.81
N ASN A 11 3.19 -15.84 11.53
CA ASN A 11 3.11 -16.95 12.49
C ASN A 11 2.72 -18.30 11.87
N ARG A 12 2.64 -18.42 10.54
CA ARG A 12 2.25 -19.66 9.85
C ARG A 12 3.43 -20.32 9.16
N ILE A 13 3.50 -21.64 9.27
CA ILE A 13 4.46 -22.47 8.51
C ILE A 13 4.16 -22.34 7.02
N TYR A 14 5.21 -22.19 6.20
CA TYR A 14 5.08 -22.11 4.75
C TYR A 14 4.78 -23.49 4.12
N ASP A 15 3.52 -23.90 4.16
CA ASP A 15 3.01 -25.17 3.65
C ASP A 15 1.91 -25.00 2.56
N GLU A 16 1.34 -26.09 2.07
CA GLU A 16 0.23 -26.01 1.10
C GLU A 16 -1.05 -25.38 1.68
N ARG A 17 -1.25 -25.40 3.01
CA ARG A 17 -2.43 -24.78 3.64
C ARG A 17 -2.35 -23.26 3.54
N VAL A 18 -1.20 -22.67 3.85
CA VAL A 18 -1.02 -21.21 3.73
C VAL A 18 -0.95 -20.75 2.27
N LYS A 19 -0.39 -21.57 1.36
CA LYS A 19 -0.46 -21.28 -0.08
C LYS A 19 -1.90 -21.28 -0.59
N ASN A 20 -2.74 -22.21 -0.12
CA ASN A 20 -4.18 -22.20 -0.43
C ASN A 20 -4.89 -20.98 0.15
N LEU A 21 -4.54 -20.54 1.36
CA LEU A 21 -5.05 -19.31 1.96
C LEU A 21 -4.67 -18.08 1.11
N TYR A 22 -3.42 -17.98 0.68
CA TYR A 22 -2.96 -16.92 -0.22
C TYR A 22 -3.75 -16.90 -1.54
N ARG A 23 -3.95 -18.07 -2.17
CA ARG A 23 -4.74 -18.19 -3.41
C ARG A 23 -6.18 -17.72 -3.20
N LYS A 24 -6.81 -18.06 -2.07
CA LYS A 24 -8.14 -17.57 -1.70
C LYS A 24 -8.17 -16.06 -1.50
N ALA A 25 -7.17 -15.48 -0.84
CA ALA A 25 -7.06 -14.02 -0.67
C ALA A 25 -6.93 -13.29 -2.01
N VAL A 26 -6.08 -13.79 -2.92
CA VAL A 26 -5.94 -13.24 -4.28
C VAL A 26 -7.26 -13.30 -5.05
N LEU A 27 -7.98 -14.43 -4.98
CA LEU A 27 -9.29 -14.57 -5.61
C LEU A 27 -10.33 -13.61 -5.02
N TYR A 28 -10.32 -13.44 -3.69
CA TYR A 28 -11.20 -12.52 -3.00
C TYR A 28 -10.95 -11.07 -3.42
N CYS A 29 -9.68 -10.63 -3.47
CA CYS A 29 -9.33 -9.30 -3.97
C CYS A 29 -9.83 -9.09 -5.39
N ARG A 30 -9.56 -10.04 -6.29
CA ARG A 30 -10.03 -9.97 -7.69
C ARG A 30 -11.54 -9.81 -7.77
N LYS A 31 -12.30 -10.66 -7.05
CA LYS A 31 -13.77 -10.57 -7.02
C LYS A 31 -14.25 -9.24 -6.46
N LYS A 32 -13.57 -8.68 -5.46
CA LYS A 32 -13.90 -7.36 -4.91
C LYS A 32 -13.71 -6.25 -5.95
N PHE A 33 -12.61 -6.26 -6.69
CA PHE A 33 -12.45 -5.29 -7.79
C PHE A 33 -13.49 -5.48 -8.89
N GLU A 34 -13.82 -6.73 -9.26
CA GLU A 34 -14.87 -7.02 -10.24
C GLU A 34 -16.26 -6.51 -9.79
N GLN A 35 -16.59 -6.62 -8.49
CA GLN A 35 -17.86 -6.12 -7.92
C GLN A 35 -18.03 -4.60 -7.99
N HIS A 36 -16.94 -3.86 -8.13
CA HIS A 36 -16.93 -2.39 -8.18
C HIS A 36 -16.59 -1.88 -9.59
N ASP A 37 -16.75 -2.69 -10.64
CA ASP A 37 -16.40 -2.36 -12.03
C ASP A 37 -14.93 -1.94 -12.23
N CYS A 38 -14.07 -2.36 -11.29
CA CYS A 38 -12.64 -2.05 -11.21
C CYS A 38 -11.76 -3.23 -11.65
N SER A 39 -12.31 -4.18 -12.40
CA SER A 39 -11.63 -5.42 -12.82
C SER A 39 -10.29 -5.18 -13.53
N GLY A 40 -10.15 -4.04 -14.20
CA GLY A 40 -8.93 -3.65 -14.91
C GLY A 40 -7.76 -3.17 -14.03
N ILE A 41 -7.94 -3.06 -12.70
CA ILE A 41 -6.92 -2.57 -11.75
C ILE A 41 -6.00 -3.69 -11.27
N PHE A 42 -6.54 -4.87 -10.97
CA PHE A 42 -5.80 -5.98 -10.36
C PHE A 42 -5.48 -7.08 -11.38
N GLN A 43 -4.20 -7.28 -11.65
CA GLN A 43 -3.71 -8.31 -12.56
C GLN A 43 -3.12 -9.47 -11.78
N SER A 44 -3.58 -10.69 -12.08
CA SER A 44 -3.02 -11.91 -11.51
C SER A 44 -2.52 -12.83 -12.62
N LYS A 45 -1.34 -13.43 -12.42
CA LYS A 45 -0.77 -14.50 -13.23
C LYS A 45 -0.30 -15.62 -12.31
N ARG A 46 0.12 -16.75 -12.87
CA ARG A 46 0.62 -17.88 -12.05
C ARG A 46 1.75 -17.41 -11.13
N GLY A 47 1.54 -17.53 -9.81
CA GLY A 47 2.54 -17.24 -8.77
C GLY A 47 2.70 -15.75 -8.36
N SER A 48 1.97 -14.82 -8.98
CA SER A 48 2.10 -13.38 -8.66
C SER A 48 0.87 -12.57 -9.04
N CYS A 49 0.64 -11.48 -8.33
CA CYS A 49 -0.34 -10.46 -8.68
C CYS A 49 0.24 -9.05 -8.53
N ARG A 50 -0.36 -8.08 -9.20
CA ARG A 50 -0.02 -6.66 -9.11
C ARG A 50 -1.26 -5.79 -9.30
N ILE A 51 -1.20 -4.56 -8.80
CA ILE A 51 -2.14 -3.50 -9.15
C ILE A 51 -1.52 -2.62 -10.25
N LEU A 52 -2.34 -2.09 -11.15
CA LEU A 52 -1.92 -1.07 -12.11
C LEU A 52 -1.97 0.30 -11.42
N THR A 53 -0.81 0.81 -11.02
CA THR A 53 -0.71 2.01 -10.19
C THR A 53 -1.22 3.28 -10.87
N TRP A 54 -1.20 3.35 -12.20
CA TRP A 54 -1.75 4.47 -12.97
C TRP A 54 -3.28 4.46 -13.09
N LYS A 55 -3.95 3.40 -12.59
CA LYS A 55 -5.42 3.30 -12.56
C LYS A 55 -6.01 3.55 -11.17
N ILE A 56 -5.18 3.96 -10.21
CA ILE A 56 -5.62 4.19 -8.83
C ILE A 56 -5.16 5.55 -8.34
N GLU A 57 -6.00 6.16 -7.53
CA GLU A 57 -5.60 7.24 -6.64
C GLU A 57 -5.14 6.63 -5.32
N CYS A 58 -3.96 7.03 -4.86
CA CYS A 58 -3.35 6.50 -3.65
C CYS A 58 -2.61 7.63 -2.94
N ASP A 59 -3.02 7.88 -1.71
CA ASP A 59 -2.44 8.87 -0.78
C ASP A 59 -0.92 8.71 -0.61
N LEU A 60 -0.43 7.48 -0.50
CA LEU A 60 0.99 7.17 -0.42
C LEU A 60 1.75 7.56 -1.72
N PHE A 61 1.14 7.35 -2.89
CA PHE A 61 1.76 7.75 -4.15
C PHE A 61 1.78 9.27 -4.29
N GLN A 62 0.71 9.95 -3.88
CA GLN A 62 0.65 11.42 -3.82
C GLN A 62 1.76 11.97 -2.91
N LEU A 63 1.93 11.38 -1.71
CA LEU A 63 2.98 11.79 -0.76
C LEU A 63 4.37 11.64 -1.38
N LYS A 64 4.64 10.54 -2.09
CA LYS A 64 5.94 10.31 -2.74
C LYS A 64 6.20 11.21 -3.95
N GLN A 65 5.15 11.73 -4.57
CA GLN A 65 5.23 12.64 -5.72
C GLN A 65 5.21 14.11 -5.31
N HIS A 66 5.24 14.42 -4.01
CA HIS A 66 5.11 15.79 -3.48
C HIS A 66 3.82 16.49 -3.93
N LEU A 67 2.75 15.72 -4.14
CA LEU A 67 1.42 16.23 -4.43
C LEU A 67 0.67 16.49 -3.12
N ASN A 68 -0.42 17.24 -3.19
CA ASN A 68 -1.34 17.37 -2.06
C ASN A 68 -1.88 15.98 -1.68
N THR A 69 -1.37 15.42 -0.60
CA THR A 69 -1.62 14.03 -0.17
C THR A 69 -2.66 14.00 0.95
N MET A 70 -3.54 13.00 0.88
CA MET A 70 -4.49 12.69 1.96
C MET A 70 -3.90 11.75 3.02
N PHE A 71 -2.59 11.44 2.97
CA PHE A 71 -1.95 10.51 3.90
C PHE A 71 -2.10 11.04 5.34
N ASN A 72 -2.72 10.26 6.21
CA ASN A 72 -3.10 10.69 7.57
C ASN A 72 -2.06 10.33 8.65
N GLY A 73 -0.96 9.65 8.27
CA GLY A 73 0.06 9.18 9.21
C GLY A 73 -0.05 7.69 9.55
N GLU A 74 -1.08 7.01 9.07
CA GLU A 74 -1.30 5.58 9.30
C GLU A 74 -0.85 4.77 8.09
N TYR A 75 0.03 3.81 8.29
CA TYR A 75 0.45 2.90 7.22
C TYR A 75 0.43 1.45 7.69
N MET A 76 -0.60 0.71 7.24
CA MET A 76 -0.72 -0.73 7.48
C MET A 76 -0.55 -1.10 8.97
N ILE A 77 -1.22 -0.37 9.86
CA ILE A 77 -1.08 -0.42 11.33
C ILE A 77 -1.22 -1.82 11.95
N ASP A 78 -1.98 -2.71 11.31
CA ASP A 78 -2.17 -4.09 11.77
C ASP A 78 -0.95 -4.99 11.54
N TYR A 79 0.07 -4.50 10.85
CA TYR A 79 1.24 -5.26 10.45
C TYR A 79 2.51 -4.73 11.12
N GLU A 80 3.11 -5.54 11.98
CA GLU A 80 4.32 -5.16 12.71
C GLU A 80 5.48 -4.74 11.79
N TRP A 81 5.65 -5.42 10.66
CA TRP A 81 6.68 -5.11 9.66
C TRP A 81 6.49 -3.72 9.02
N ALA A 82 5.31 -3.12 9.14
CA ALA A 82 4.99 -1.83 8.54
C ALA A 82 5.43 -0.63 9.41
N ARG A 83 5.65 -0.83 10.72
CA ARG A 83 5.93 0.24 11.68
C ARG A 83 7.12 1.13 11.31
N GLU A 84 8.23 0.51 10.89
CA GLU A 84 9.41 1.29 10.48
C GLU A 84 9.11 2.14 9.24
N ARG A 85 8.33 1.60 8.30
CA ARG A 85 7.95 2.31 7.09
C ARG A 85 6.97 3.45 7.39
N GLU A 86 6.01 3.24 8.28
CA GLU A 86 5.10 4.28 8.75
C GLU A 86 5.85 5.48 9.32
N ALA A 87 6.80 5.26 10.24
CA ALA A 87 7.60 6.33 10.83
C ALA A 87 8.37 7.14 9.76
N ARG A 88 8.92 6.46 8.74
CA ARG A 88 9.60 7.12 7.61
C ARG A 88 8.64 7.94 6.74
N LEU A 89 7.42 7.45 6.52
CA LEU A 89 6.40 8.17 5.76
C LEU A 89 5.88 9.39 6.51
N GLN A 90 5.68 9.27 7.82
CA GLN A 90 5.30 10.40 8.67
C GLN A 90 6.36 11.51 8.61
N LYS A 91 7.64 11.14 8.79
CA LYS A 91 8.74 12.09 8.66
C LYS A 91 8.75 12.79 7.29
N LEU A 92 8.55 12.04 6.21
CA LEU A 92 8.47 12.59 4.85
C LEU A 92 7.34 13.61 4.71
N LYS A 93 6.17 13.33 5.31
CA LYS A 93 5.02 14.26 5.31
C LYS A 93 5.36 15.54 6.07
N ASP A 94 5.91 15.42 7.27
CA ASP A 94 6.27 16.57 8.10
C ASP A 94 7.29 17.49 7.42
N GLU A 95 8.30 16.89 6.75
CA GLU A 95 9.28 17.65 5.96
C GLU A 95 8.65 18.39 4.77
N GLN A 96 7.63 17.81 4.13
CA GLN A 96 6.91 18.47 3.03
C GLN A 96 6.05 19.62 3.54
N LEU A 97 5.39 19.44 4.68
CA LEU A 97 4.60 20.48 5.32
C LEU A 97 5.48 21.68 5.70
N TYR A 98 6.60 21.43 6.38
CA TYR A 98 7.55 22.48 6.76
C TYR A 98 8.07 23.26 5.54
N ARG A 99 8.42 22.58 4.44
CA ARG A 99 8.86 23.25 3.20
C ARG A 99 7.75 24.12 2.58
N SER A 100 6.50 23.66 2.61
CA SER A 100 5.38 24.43 2.08
C SER A 100 5.13 25.71 2.89
N GLU A 101 5.23 25.64 4.22
CA GLU A 101 5.06 26.79 5.11
C GLU A 101 6.22 27.80 5.00
N ALA A 102 7.45 27.31 4.90
CA ALA A 102 8.64 28.15 4.72
C ALA A 102 8.69 28.84 3.35
N GLY A 103 8.14 28.23 2.30
CA GLY A 103 8.01 28.84 0.97
C GLY A 103 7.02 30.02 0.95
N VAL A 104 5.95 29.94 1.74
CA VAL A 104 4.93 31.00 1.83
C VAL A 104 5.45 32.25 2.56
N GLN A 105 6.48 32.13 3.40
CA GLN A 105 7.05 33.26 4.15
C GLN A 105 8.00 34.18 3.36
N ASN A 106 8.40 33.80 2.14
CA ASN A 106 9.35 34.59 1.33
C ASN A 106 8.72 35.42 0.20
N ASP A 107 7.39 35.36 0.02
CA ASP A 107 6.65 36.10 -1.01
C ASP A 107 5.86 37.30 -0.44
N GLY A 108 6.32 37.88 0.68
CA GLY A 108 5.71 39.03 1.37
C GLY A 108 6.54 40.30 1.31
#